data_AF-A0A8X6SBD4-F1
#
_entry.id   AF-A0A8X6SBD4-F1
#
_cell.length_a   1.000
_cell.length_b   1.000
_cell.length_c   1.000
_cell.angle_alpha   90.00
_cell.angle_beta   90.00
_cell.angle_gamma   90.00
#
_symmetry.space_group_name_H-M   'P 1'
#
loop_
_entity.id
_entity.type
_entity.pdbx_description
1 polymer ?
#
loop_
_entity_poly.entity_id
_entity_poly.type
_entity_poly.pdbx_seq_one_letter_code
_entity_poly.pdbx_strand_id
1 'polypeptide(L)' 'MEVYTTQPGVQFYTANFLPEGNILSGKKGKCYKKHGAFCLETQNYPDAINKINFPNAILNANEVYSHTTRFSFLLK' A
#
# COMPACT_ATOMS: atom_id res chain seq x y z
N MET A 1 2.58 13.15 7.97
CA MET A 1 2.63 11.68 8.12
C MET A 1 3.88 11.20 7.42
N GLU A 2 4.63 10.33 8.07
CA GLU A 2 5.81 9.66 7.51
C GLU A 2 5.57 8.16 7.51
N VAL A 3 6.10 7.46 6.50
CA VAL A 3 6.00 5.99 6.38
C VAL A 3 7.39 5.41 6.31
N TYR A 4 7.69 4.52 7.24
CA TYR A 4 8.94 3.75 7.29
C TYR A 4 8.63 2.29 6.99
N THR A 5 9.48 1.62 6.23
CA THR A 5 9.30 0.19 5.95
C THR A 5 10.62 -0.53 5.75
N THR A 6 10.63 -1.84 5.98
CA THR A 6 11.72 -2.74 5.58
C THR A 6 11.51 -3.34 4.18
N GLN A 7 10.37 -3.05 3.54
CA GLN A 7 10.07 -3.51 2.19
C GLN A 7 10.82 -2.66 1.14
N PRO A 8 11.20 -3.25 -0.01
CA PRO A 8 11.98 -2.55 -1.03
C PRO A 8 11.13 -1.57 -1.85
N GLY A 9 9.80 -1.72 -1.87
CA GLY A 9 8.90 -0.91 -2.69
C GLY A 9 7.68 -0.37 -1.94
N VAL A 10 7.06 0.66 -2.52
CA VAL A 10 5.76 1.20 -2.11
C VAL A 10 4.89 1.38 -3.34
N GLN A 11 3.74 0.71 -3.40
CA GLN A 11 2.72 0.98 -4.39
C GLN A 11 1.90 2.20 -3.93
N PHE A 12 1.84 3.22 -4.79
CA PHE A 12 1.04 4.43 -4.55
C PHE A 12 -0.21 4.40 -5.42
N TYR A 13 -1.37 4.35 -4.78
CA TYR A 13 -2.66 4.36 -5.47
C TYR A 13 -3.52 5.52 -4.98
N THR A 14 -4.03 6.32 -5.91
CA THR A 14 -4.76 7.56 -5.62
C THR A 14 -6.26 7.42 -5.80
N ALA A 15 -6.85 6.25 -5.52
CA ALA A 15 -8.29 6.04 -5.60
C ALA A 15 -8.90 6.37 -7.00
N ASN A 16 -8.15 6.07 -8.06
CA ASN A 16 -8.47 6.48 -9.44
C ASN A 16 -9.77 5.87 -9.99
N PHE A 17 -10.16 4.72 -9.46
CA PHE A 17 -11.32 3.94 -9.94
C PHE A 17 -12.52 4.00 -8.98
N LEU A 18 -12.48 4.84 -7.95
CA LEU A 18 -13.69 5.10 -7.16
C LEU A 18 -14.73 5.83 -8.02
N PRO A 19 -16.03 5.57 -7.82
CA PRO A 19 -17.07 6.20 -8.61
C PRO A 19 -17.06 7.71 -8.43
N GLU A 20 -17.48 8.41 -9.48
CA GLU A 20 -17.75 9.85 -9.43
C GLU A 20 -19.11 10.12 -8.77
N GLY A 21 -19.30 11.33 -8.26
CA GLY A 21 -20.51 11.73 -7.55
C GLY A 21 -20.63 11.17 -6.12
N ASN A 22 -21.81 11.35 -5.53
CA ASN A 22 -22.10 10.97 -4.13
C ASN A 22 -22.72 9.57 -4.04
N ILE A 23 -22.13 8.61 -4.73
CA ILE A 23 -22.70 7.25 -4.86
C ILE A 23 -22.11 6.31 -3.81
N LEU A 24 -20.80 6.44 -3.53
CA LEU A 24 -20.11 5.57 -2.59
C LEU A 24 -20.18 6.14 -1.18
N SER A 25 -21.04 5.53 -0.35
CA SER A 25 -21.15 5.85 1.07
C SER A 25 -19.89 5.44 1.83
N GLY A 26 -19.34 6.38 2.60
CA GLY A 26 -18.17 6.22 3.44
C GLY A 26 -18.47 6.43 4.92
N LYS A 27 -17.44 6.38 5.76
CA LYS A 27 -17.57 6.48 7.21
C LYS A 27 -18.12 7.85 7.62
N LYS A 28 -18.93 7.87 8.68
CA LYS A 28 -19.53 9.09 9.27
C LYS A 28 -20.31 9.94 8.23
N GLY A 29 -21.03 9.28 7.32
CA GLY A 29 -21.85 9.93 6.30
C GLY A 29 -21.06 10.68 5.21
N LYS A 30 -19.74 10.49 5.14
CA LYS A 30 -18.93 11.07 4.05
C LYS A 30 -19.11 10.26 2.78
N CYS A 31 -19.18 10.91 1.63
CA CYS A 31 -19.10 10.23 0.34
C CYS A 31 -17.64 10.09 -0.08
N TYR A 32 -17.23 8.87 -0.44
CA TYR A 32 -15.92 8.63 -1.04
C TYR A 32 -16.02 8.83 -2.54
N LYS A 33 -15.01 9.47 -3.11
CA LYS A 33 -14.98 9.86 -4.52
C LYS A 33 -13.62 9.54 -5.13
N LYS A 34 -13.57 9.49 -6.46
CA LYS A 34 -12.32 9.46 -7.23
C LYS A 34 -11.32 10.48 -6.69
N HIS A 35 -10.10 10.04 -6.43
CA HIS A 35 -9.01 10.84 -5.85
C HIS A 35 -9.27 11.41 -4.43
N GLY A 36 -10.29 10.90 -3.72
CA GLY A 36 -10.61 11.34 -2.36
C GLY A 36 -9.70 10.77 -1.27
N ALA A 37 -8.81 9.83 -1.61
CA ALA A 37 -7.87 9.20 -0.70
C ALA A 37 -6.67 8.65 -1.48
N PHE A 38 -5.66 8.18 -0.76
CA PHE A 38 -4.55 7.44 -1.33
C PHE A 38 -4.14 6.26 -0.43
N CYS A 39 -3.48 5.28 -1.03
CA CYS A 39 -2.84 4.16 -0.36
C CYS A 39 -1.31 4.27 -0.51
N LEU A 40 -0.58 3.92 0.55
CA LEU A 40 0.86 3.68 0.54
C LEU A 40 1.10 2.23 0.96
N GLU A 41 1.18 1.34 -0.02
CA GLU A 41 1.23 -0.10 0.19
C GLU A 41 2.68 -0.56 0.10
N THR A 42 3.32 -0.77 1.25
CA THR A 42 4.72 -1.20 1.36
C THR A 42 4.83 -2.69 1.07
N GLN A 43 5.61 -3.07 0.06
CA GLN A 43 5.68 -4.46 -0.40
C GLN A 43 6.95 -4.74 -1.21
N ASN A 44 7.16 -6.02 -1.53
CA ASN A 44 8.08 -6.41 -2.58
C ASN A 44 7.51 -5.97 -3.95
N TYR A 45 8.32 -6.01 -5.00
CA TYR A 45 7.92 -5.51 -6.30
C TYR A 45 6.81 -6.37 -6.90
N PRO A 46 5.77 -5.76 -7.51
CA PRO A 46 4.82 -6.50 -8.33
C PRO A 46 5.56 -7.34 -9.38
N ASP A 47 5.06 -8.55 -9.63
CA ASP A 47 5.64 -9.50 -10.59
C ASP A 47 7.05 -10.05 -10.22
N ALA A 48 7.53 -9.85 -8.98
CA ALA A 48 8.86 -10.31 -8.55
C ALA A 48 9.10 -11.82 -8.75
N ILE A 49 8.06 -12.66 -8.65
CA ILE A 49 8.17 -14.10 -8.89
C ILE A 49 8.60 -14.45 -10.33
N ASN A 50 8.31 -13.56 -11.29
CA ASN A 50 8.62 -13.74 -12.71
C ASN A 50 9.82 -12.91 -13.18
N LYS A 51 10.42 -12.10 -12.29
CA LYS A 51 11.51 -11.19 -12.61
C LYS A 51 12.75 -11.56 -11.80
N ILE A 52 13.67 -12.29 -12.42
CA ILE A 52 14.89 -12.81 -11.77
C ILE A 52 15.77 -11.73 -11.12
N ASN A 53 15.68 -10.48 -11.58
CA ASN A 53 16.44 -9.35 -11.05
C ASN A 53 15.69 -8.55 -9.96
N PHE A 54 14.47 -8.95 -9.59
CA PHE A 54 13.71 -8.33 -8.50
C PHE A 54 14.06 -9.01 -7.17
N PRO A 55 13.83 -8.34 -6.02
CA PRO A 55 14.03 -8.99 -4.73
C PRO A 55 13.20 -10.26 -4.63
N ASN A 56 13.79 -11.34 -4.12
CA ASN A 56 13.12 -12.64 -4.05
C ASN A 56 11.84 -12.56 -3.21
N ALA A 57 10.74 -13.11 -3.72
CA ALA A 57 9.44 -13.16 -3.06
C ALA A 57 9.08 -14.56 -2.53
N ILE A 58 9.96 -15.56 -2.71
CA ILE A 58 9.75 -16.94 -2.28
C ILE A 58 10.14 -17.10 -0.82
N LEU A 59 9.27 -17.75 -0.04
CA LEU A 59 9.56 -18.23 1.31
C LEU A 59 9.61 -19.76 1.28
N ASN A 60 10.74 -20.35 1.64
CA ASN A 60 10.92 -21.80 1.70
C ASN A 60 10.47 -22.38 3.04
N ALA A 61 10.31 -23.69 3.10
CA ALA A 61 10.00 -24.39 4.34
C ALA A 61 11.05 -24.06 5.42
N ASN A 62 10.57 -23.76 6.63
CA ASN A 62 11.37 -23.38 7.80
C ASN A 62 12.08 -22.01 7.72
N GLU A 63 11.89 -21.23 6.65
CA GLU A 63 12.33 -19.84 6.64
C GLU A 63 11.35 -18.93 7.40
N VAL A 64 11.87 -17.87 7.99
CA VAL A 64 11.06 -16.85 8.66
C VAL A 64 10.92 -15.63 7.74
N TYR A 65 9.69 -15.32 7.37
CA TYR A 65 9.35 -14.07 6.72
C TYR A 65 9.10 -13.00 7.78
N SER A 66 9.77 -11.85 7.66
CA SER A 66 9.56 -10.70 8.54
C SER A 66 9.71 -9.39 7.77
N HIS A 67 8.77 -8.48 8.00
CA HIS A 67 8.89 -7.10 7.58
C HIS A 67 8.11 -6.20 8.55
N THR A 68 8.43 -4.92 8.54
CA THR A 68 7.76 -3.93 9.39
C THR A 68 7.41 -2.71 8.57
N THR A 69 6.22 -2.16 8.81
CA THR A 69 5.80 -0.85 8.30
C THR A 69 5.30 -0.01 9.47
N ARG A 70 5.79 1.21 9.57
CA ARG A 70 5.45 2.14 10.65
C ARG A 70 4.97 3.46 10.06
N PHE A 71 3.77 3.86 10.48
CA PHE A 71 3.20 5.18 10.17
C PHE A 71 3.44 6.11 11.37
N SER A 72 4.18 7.20 11.13
CA SER A 72 4.43 8.23 12.13
C SER A 72 3.57 9.46 11.83
N PHE A 73 2.80 9.91 12.81
CA PHE A 73 1.97 11.10 12.72
C PHE A 73 2.56 12.17 13.63
N LEU A 74 2.89 13.31 13.02
CA LEU A 74 3.55 14.43 13.68
C LEU A 74 2.66 15.66 13.47
N LEU A 75 2.49 16.43 14.55
CA LEU A 75 2.04 17.80 14.46
C LEU A 75 3.29 18.66 14.25
N LYS A 76 3.18 19.71 13.43
CA LYS A 76 4.22 20.74 13.35
C LYS A 76 4.04 21.73 14.50
#